data_AF-A0A6G7XSZ2-F1
#
_entry.id   AF-A0A6G7XSZ2-F1
#
_cell.length_a   1.000
_cell.length_b   1.000
_cell.length_c   1.000
_cell.angle_alpha   90.00
_cell.angle_beta   90.00
_cell.angle_gamma   90.00
#
_symmetry.space_group_name_H-M   'P 1'
#
loop_
_entity.id
_entity.type
_entity.pdbx_description
1 polymer ?
#
loop_
_entity_poly.entity_id
_entity_poly.type
_entity_poly.pdbx_seq_one_letter_code
_entity_poly.pdbx_strand_id
1 'polypeptide(L)'
;MPRPRHRLTPSLLLVVAALVLASGGVGYAAGQITSSDIKDDTVQSRDIRDGTIAGRDVAPGSIPRDRLNTRCATGESKAFGGCVRRVATGPTSHQSAVDDCNRRGGRLPTIAELRWIATHDEYTWADGNLSQYEFSGDFTTEYPHTPIALDSFGFSVTNASGQLFWHHCVTS
;
A
#
# COMPACT_ATOMS: atom_id res chain seq x y z
N MET A 1 40.79 69.40 11.21
CA MET A 1 39.77 68.60 10.49
C MET A 1 38.45 68.69 11.27
N PRO A 2 37.37 69.28 10.73
CA PRO A 2 36.11 69.39 11.46
C PRO A 2 35.39 68.03 11.43
N ARG A 3 35.00 67.52 12.60
CA ARG A 3 34.10 66.35 12.68
C ARG A 3 32.69 66.78 12.26
N PRO A 4 32.06 66.15 11.25
CA PRO A 4 30.70 66.50 10.88
C PRO A 4 29.76 66.15 12.03
N ARG A 5 29.12 67.17 12.62
CA ARG A 5 28.03 66.98 13.57
C ARG A 5 26.80 66.59 12.76
N HIS A 6 26.43 65.31 12.79
CA HIS A 6 25.16 64.85 12.23
C HIS A 6 24.03 65.59 12.97
N ARG A 7 23.37 66.52 12.26
CA ARG A 7 22.16 67.15 12.78
C ARG A 7 21.06 66.11 12.63
N LEU A 8 20.66 65.51 13.75
CA LEU A 8 19.43 64.72 13.83
C LEU A 8 18.28 65.67 13.51
N THR A 9 17.86 65.68 12.25
CA THR A 9 16.68 66.43 11.81
C THR A 9 15.43 65.58 12.05
N PRO A 10 14.29 66.21 12.36
CA PRO A 10 13.01 65.49 12.50
C PRO A 10 12.69 64.61 11.30
N SER A 11 13.09 65.05 10.10
CA SER A 11 12.94 64.32 8.84
C SER A 11 13.69 63.00 8.81
N LEU A 12 14.91 62.95 9.35
CA LEU A 12 15.71 61.72 9.39
C LEU A 12 15.09 60.68 10.34
N LEU A 13 14.56 61.14 11.48
CA LEU A 13 13.86 60.27 12.43
C LEU A 13 12.59 59.69 11.82
N LEU A 14 11.83 60.49 11.07
CA LEU A 14 10.66 60.00 10.34
C LEU A 14 11.02 58.98 9.26
N VAL A 15 12.10 59.20 8.51
CA VAL A 15 12.55 58.25 7.48
C VAL A 15 13.03 56.94 8.11
N VAL A 16 13.78 56.99 9.20
CA VAL A 16 14.24 55.78 9.89
C VAL A 16 13.06 55.04 10.53
N ALA A 17 12.12 55.74 11.15
CA ALA A 17 10.90 55.14 11.70
C ALA A 17 10.04 54.50 10.60
N ALA A 18 9.83 55.21 9.48
CA ALA A 18 9.11 54.69 8.32
C ALA A 18 9.83 53.48 7.72
N LEU A 19 11.16 53.50 7.63
CA LEU A 19 11.96 52.40 7.11
C LEU A 19 11.87 51.18 8.01
N VAL A 20 12.00 51.35 9.33
CA VAL A 20 11.88 50.26 10.31
C VAL A 20 10.48 49.66 10.31
N LEU A 21 9.43 50.48 10.20
CA LEU A 21 8.04 50.00 10.12
C LEU A 21 7.77 49.30 8.78
N ALA A 22 8.30 49.82 7.67
CA ALA A 22 8.18 49.21 6.35
C ALA A 22 8.97 47.89 6.23
N SER A 23 10.13 47.78 6.87
CA SER A 23 10.95 46.56 6.87
C SER A 23 10.57 45.56 7.97
N GLY A 24 9.91 46.02 9.05
CA GLY A 24 9.55 45.21 10.21
C GLY A 24 8.28 44.38 10.05
N GLY A 25 7.49 44.61 8.99
CA GLY A 25 6.20 43.94 8.77
C GLY A 25 6.25 42.61 8.01
N VAL A 26 7.40 42.22 7.45
CA VAL A 26 7.51 41.00 6.61
C VAL A 26 8.04 39.77 7.34
N GLY A 27 8.38 39.89 8.62
CA GLY A 27 8.98 38.81 9.39
C GLY A 27 7.98 38.08 10.27
N TYR A 28 7.77 36.79 9.97
CA TYR A 28 7.36 35.78 10.94
C TYR A 28 5.85 35.56 11.18
N ALA A 29 5.09 35.36 10.11
CA ALA A 29 4.19 34.21 10.15
C ALA A 29 5.05 33.00 9.81
N ALA A 30 5.49 32.25 10.83
CA ALA A 30 5.84 30.85 10.63
C ALA A 30 4.52 30.15 10.25
N GLY A 31 4.15 30.28 8.98
CA GLY A 31 2.86 29.86 8.46
C GLY A 31 2.80 28.35 8.55
N GLN A 32 2.12 27.85 9.58
CA GLN A 32 1.64 26.49 9.57
C GLN A 32 0.59 26.44 8.47
N ILE A 33 0.95 25.89 7.31
CA ILE A 33 -0.01 25.52 6.29
C ILE A 33 -0.84 24.38 6.88
N THR A 34 -2.13 24.64 7.04
CA THR A 34 -3.10 23.66 7.50
C THR A 34 -3.90 23.13 6.31
N SER A 35 -4.73 22.11 6.53
CA SER A 35 -5.59 21.57 5.48
C SER A 35 -6.54 22.62 4.88
N SER A 36 -6.95 23.66 5.63
CA SER A 36 -7.82 24.72 5.10
C SER A 36 -7.13 25.64 4.11
N ASP A 37 -5.79 25.67 4.10
CA ASP A 37 -5.00 26.49 3.19
C ASP A 37 -4.71 25.75 1.87
N ILE A 38 -4.96 24.43 1.83
CA ILE A 38 -4.73 23.58 0.65
C ILE A 38 -6.06 23.40 -0.07
N LYS A 39 -6.12 23.91 -1.30
CA LYS A 39 -7.30 23.72 -2.16
C LYS A 39 -7.35 22.28 -2.68
N ASP A 40 -8.53 21.71 -2.75
CA ASP A 40 -8.77 20.39 -3.33
C ASP A 40 -8.18 20.27 -4.75
N ASP A 41 -7.68 19.08 -5.08
CA ASP A 41 -7.08 18.71 -6.38
C ASP A 41 -5.84 19.53 -6.81
N THR A 42 -5.22 20.29 -5.89
CA THR A 42 -4.04 21.11 -6.23
C THR A 42 -2.69 20.45 -5.97
N VAL A 43 -2.63 19.47 -5.07
CA VAL A 43 -1.39 18.75 -4.73
C VAL A 43 -1.09 17.69 -5.80
N GLN A 44 0.09 17.79 -6.42
CA GLN A 44 0.55 16.87 -7.45
C GLN A 44 1.73 16.03 -6.96
N SER A 45 2.06 14.95 -7.66
CA SER A 45 3.18 14.08 -7.30
C SER A 45 4.51 14.83 -7.19
N ARG A 46 4.74 15.87 -8.00
CA ARG A 46 5.95 16.71 -7.94
C ARG A 46 6.08 17.55 -6.66
N ASP A 47 4.97 17.77 -5.96
CA ASP A 47 4.95 18.56 -4.71
C ASP A 47 5.27 17.68 -3.49
N ILE A 48 5.27 16.35 -3.67
CA ILE A 48 5.55 15.37 -2.63
C ILE A 48 6.96 14.82 -2.84
N ARG A 49 7.81 14.94 -1.82
CA ARG A 49 9.15 14.36 -1.86
C ARG A 49 9.07 12.84 -1.66
N ASP A 50 9.86 12.11 -2.44
CA ASP A 50 9.93 10.65 -2.32
C ASP A 50 10.37 10.21 -0.91
N GLY A 51 9.68 9.19 -0.39
CA GLY A 51 9.97 8.58 0.91
C GLY A 51 9.54 9.38 2.14
N THR A 52 8.81 10.49 1.98
CA THR A 52 8.38 11.31 3.13
C THR A 52 7.00 10.98 3.68
N ILE A 53 6.13 10.35 2.89
CA ILE A 53 4.80 9.90 3.34
C ILE A 53 4.94 8.49 3.93
N ALA A 54 4.63 8.35 5.21
CA ALA A 54 4.62 7.09 5.93
C ALA A 54 3.19 6.61 6.21
N GLY A 55 3.04 5.34 6.59
CA GLY A 55 1.71 4.76 6.88
C GLY A 55 0.93 5.50 7.98
N ARG A 56 1.61 6.17 8.91
CA ARG A 56 0.97 7.01 9.95
C ARG A 56 0.32 8.30 9.41
N ASP A 57 0.74 8.74 8.22
CA ASP A 57 0.24 9.96 7.59
C ASP A 57 -1.03 9.67 6.75
N VAL A 58 -1.36 8.39 6.55
CA VAL A 58 -2.48 7.92 5.74
C VAL A 58 -3.50 7.23 6.64
N ALA A 59 -4.72 7.75 6.68
CA ALA A 59 -5.79 7.12 7.45
C ALA A 59 -6.09 5.70 6.91
N PRO A 60 -6.28 4.68 7.76
CA PRO A 60 -6.61 3.33 7.32
C PRO A 60 -7.85 3.31 6.41
N GLY A 61 -7.74 2.65 5.26
CA GLY A 61 -8.84 2.54 4.28
C GLY A 61 -9.12 3.79 3.45
N SER A 62 -8.38 4.90 3.64
CA SER A 62 -8.57 6.12 2.85
C SER A 62 -8.12 6.00 1.39
N ILE A 63 -7.27 5.02 1.08
CA ILE A 63 -6.86 4.69 -0.29
C ILE A 63 -7.63 3.43 -0.73
N PRO A 64 -8.55 3.55 -1.69
CA PRO A 64 -9.23 2.41 -2.28
C PRO A 64 -8.22 1.44 -2.90
N ARG A 65 -8.48 0.12 -2.79
CA ARG A 65 -7.54 -0.92 -3.27
C ARG A 65 -7.26 -0.83 -4.78
N ASP A 66 -8.21 -0.34 -5.56
CA ASP A 66 -8.06 -0.10 -7.00
C ASP A 66 -7.05 1.03 -7.30
N ARG A 67 -6.86 1.98 -6.37
CA ARG A 67 -5.96 3.14 -6.47
C ARG A 67 -4.52 2.85 -6.03
N LEU A 68 -4.28 1.71 -5.36
CA LEU A 68 -2.92 1.23 -5.10
C LEU A 68 -2.32 0.79 -6.43
N ASN A 69 -1.38 1.55 -6.99
CA ASN A 69 -0.63 1.12 -8.17
C ASN A 69 0.41 0.06 -7.77
N THR A 70 -0.05 -1.11 -7.35
CA THR A 70 0.81 -2.26 -7.08
C THR A 70 1.41 -2.69 -8.41
N ARG A 71 2.72 -2.48 -8.59
CA ARG A 71 3.44 -3.04 -9.73
C ARG A 71 3.70 -4.51 -9.45
N CYS A 72 2.93 -5.37 -10.11
CA CYS A 72 3.15 -6.80 -10.04
C CYS A 72 4.37 -7.23 -10.87
N ALA A 73 5.04 -8.30 -10.45
CA ALA A 73 6.14 -8.85 -11.22
C ALA A 73 5.66 -9.46 -12.55
N THR A 74 6.58 -9.72 -13.47
CA THR A 74 6.24 -10.45 -14.70
C THR A 74 5.66 -11.83 -14.37
N GLY A 75 4.51 -12.16 -14.97
CA GLY A 75 3.79 -13.41 -14.68
C GLY A 75 2.82 -13.32 -13.51
N GLU A 76 2.60 -12.13 -12.96
CA GLU A 76 1.59 -11.86 -11.94
C GLU A 76 0.49 -10.93 -12.49
N SER A 77 -0.70 -11.04 -11.90
CA SER A 77 -1.85 -10.19 -12.17
C SER A 77 -2.30 -9.49 -10.90
N LYS A 78 -2.76 -8.24 -11.03
CA LYS A 78 -3.29 -7.49 -9.90
C LYS A 78 -4.67 -8.03 -9.54
N ALA A 79 -4.80 -8.58 -8.34
CA ALA A 79 -6.06 -9.08 -7.81
C ALA A 79 -6.07 -8.95 -6.28
N PHE A 80 -7.26 -8.85 -5.70
CA PHE A 80 -7.43 -8.85 -4.23
C PHE A 80 -6.59 -7.81 -3.47
N GLY A 81 -6.39 -6.64 -4.08
CA GLY A 81 -5.59 -5.54 -3.53
C GLY A 81 -4.09 -5.82 -3.45
N GLY A 82 -3.60 -6.82 -4.18
CA GLY A 82 -2.21 -7.24 -4.26
C GLY A 82 -1.87 -7.84 -5.63
N CYS A 83 -0.82 -8.66 -5.66
CA CYS A 83 -0.38 -9.37 -6.85
C CYS A 83 -0.50 -10.89 -6.65
N VAL A 84 -1.12 -11.55 -7.61
CA VAL A 84 -1.31 -13.00 -7.65
C VAL A 84 -0.54 -13.56 -8.83
N ARG A 85 0.31 -14.55 -8.58
CA ARG A 85 1.02 -15.23 -9.66
C ARG A 85 0.03 -16.00 -10.51
N ARG A 86 0.18 -15.91 -11.84
CA ARG A 86 -0.74 -16.57 -12.78
C ARG A 86 -0.64 -18.08 -12.76
N VAL A 87 0.49 -18.63 -12.32
CA VAL A 87 0.74 -20.08 -12.30
C VAL A 87 0.87 -20.53 -10.87
N ALA A 88 0.08 -21.56 -10.52
CA ALA A 88 0.12 -22.18 -9.21
C ALA A 88 1.52 -22.77 -8.91
N THR A 89 1.84 -22.87 -7.63
CA THR A 89 3.09 -23.44 -7.12
C THR A 89 2.79 -24.78 -6.48
N GLY A 90 3.66 -25.78 -6.60
CA GLY A 90 3.47 -27.05 -5.88
C GLY A 90 3.80 -28.30 -6.69
N PRO A 91 3.31 -29.48 -6.25
CA PRO A 91 2.60 -29.70 -4.99
C PRO A 91 3.52 -29.63 -3.77
N THR A 92 3.05 -29.07 -2.65
CA THR A 92 3.78 -28.98 -1.37
C THR A 92 2.88 -29.28 -0.17
N SER A 93 3.40 -29.37 1.04
CA SER A 93 2.57 -29.43 2.25
C SER A 93 1.96 -28.05 2.56
N HIS A 94 0.85 -28.03 3.31
CA HIS A 94 0.21 -26.77 3.71
C HIS A 94 1.19 -25.80 4.39
N GLN A 95 2.06 -26.31 5.28
CA GLN A 95 3.06 -25.48 5.96
C GLN A 95 4.05 -24.85 4.96
N SER A 96 4.56 -25.64 4.00
CA SER A 96 5.48 -25.13 2.99
C SER A 96 4.82 -24.10 2.06
N ALA A 97 3.52 -24.27 1.76
CA ALA A 97 2.74 -23.32 0.97
C ALA A 97 2.59 -21.98 1.70
N VAL A 98 2.25 -22.01 3.00
CA VAL A 98 2.21 -20.83 3.86
C VAL A 98 3.57 -20.14 3.93
N ASP A 99 4.64 -20.91 4.15
CA ASP A 99 6.00 -20.37 4.23
C ASP A 99 6.47 -19.76 2.90
N ASP A 100 6.06 -20.32 1.76
CA ASP A 100 6.31 -19.74 0.44
C ASP A 100 5.61 -18.39 0.26
N CYS A 101 4.32 -18.30 0.59
CA CYS A 101 3.61 -17.03 0.48
C CYS A 101 4.16 -15.99 1.47
N ASN A 102 4.47 -16.37 2.71
CA ASN A 102 5.06 -15.47 3.71
C ASN A 102 6.43 -14.92 3.25
N ARG A 103 7.29 -15.76 2.66
CA ARG A 103 8.57 -15.31 2.09
C ARG A 103 8.43 -14.30 0.95
N ARG A 104 7.29 -14.31 0.25
CA ARG A 104 6.94 -13.34 -0.80
C ARG A 104 6.21 -12.11 -0.25
N GLY A 105 6.13 -11.94 1.07
CA GLY A 105 5.36 -10.86 1.68
C GLY A 105 3.85 -10.98 1.45
N GLY A 106 3.34 -12.21 1.35
CA GLY A 106 1.96 -12.49 1.01
C GLY A 106 1.33 -13.58 1.87
N ARG A 107 0.16 -14.04 1.45
CA ARG A 107 -0.62 -15.11 2.10
C ARG A 107 -1.23 -16.05 1.07
N LEU A 108 -1.71 -17.20 1.53
CA LEU A 108 -2.61 -18.03 0.74
C LEU A 108 -3.92 -17.27 0.46
N PRO A 109 -4.52 -17.44 -0.73
CA PRO A 109 -5.83 -16.86 -1.03
C PRO A 109 -6.92 -17.53 -0.18
N THR A 110 -7.98 -16.79 0.14
CA THR A 110 -9.17 -17.37 0.78
C THR A 110 -9.90 -18.31 -0.19
N ILE A 111 -10.83 -19.11 0.30
CA ILE A 111 -11.72 -19.95 -0.52
C ILE A 111 -12.47 -19.09 -1.54
N ALA A 112 -12.93 -17.90 -1.14
CA ALA A 112 -13.62 -16.99 -2.05
C ALA A 112 -12.68 -16.48 -3.17
N GLU A 113 -11.43 -16.16 -2.83
CA GLU A 113 -10.43 -15.73 -3.80
C GLU A 113 -10.01 -16.88 -4.73
N LEU A 114 -9.83 -18.10 -4.22
CA LEU A 114 -9.53 -19.28 -5.04
C LEU A 114 -10.68 -19.63 -5.99
N ARG A 115 -11.93 -19.54 -5.52
CA ARG A 115 -13.10 -19.73 -6.40
C ARG A 115 -13.14 -18.69 -7.52
N TRP A 116 -12.74 -17.45 -7.22
CA TRP A 116 -12.60 -16.42 -8.26
C TRP A 116 -11.45 -16.78 -9.21
N ILE A 117 -10.26 -17.14 -8.70
CA ILE A 117 -9.11 -17.54 -9.52
C ILE A 117 -9.48 -18.68 -10.48
N ALA A 118 -10.22 -19.69 -9.99
CA ALA A 118 -10.63 -20.85 -10.78
C ALA A 118 -11.51 -20.52 -11.99
N THR A 119 -12.17 -19.36 -12.02
CA THR A 119 -13.03 -18.93 -13.13
C THR A 119 -12.37 -17.86 -14.03
N HIS A 120 -11.08 -17.60 -13.87
CA HIS A 120 -10.36 -16.54 -14.58
C HIS A 120 -9.25 -17.13 -15.46
N ASP A 121 -9.35 -16.91 -16.76
CA ASP A 121 -8.51 -17.54 -17.79
C ASP A 121 -7.02 -17.14 -17.68
N GLU A 122 -6.71 -16.02 -17.03
CA GLU A 122 -5.32 -15.61 -16.84
C GLU A 122 -4.57 -16.43 -15.78
N TYR A 123 -5.27 -17.29 -15.01
CA TYR A 123 -4.66 -18.14 -13.99
C TYR A 123 -4.68 -19.61 -14.41
N THR A 124 -3.51 -20.24 -14.37
CA THR A 124 -3.34 -21.68 -14.52
C THR A 124 -3.55 -22.36 -13.17
N TRP A 125 -4.64 -23.11 -13.08
CA TRP A 125 -4.99 -23.93 -11.93
C TRP A 125 -4.12 -25.18 -11.86
N ALA A 126 -3.45 -25.41 -10.73
CA ALA A 126 -2.70 -26.64 -10.41
C ALA A 126 -1.90 -27.24 -11.60
N ASP A 127 -1.13 -26.41 -12.29
CA ASP A 127 -0.32 -26.75 -13.48
C ASP A 127 -1.12 -27.39 -14.64
N GLY A 128 -2.35 -26.92 -14.82
CA GLY A 128 -3.25 -27.33 -15.90
C GLY A 128 -4.13 -28.54 -15.56
N ASN A 129 -4.02 -29.11 -14.36
CA ASN A 129 -4.89 -30.19 -13.92
C ASN A 129 -6.05 -29.67 -13.07
N LEU A 130 -7.21 -29.48 -13.70
CA LEU A 130 -8.42 -28.95 -13.07
C LEU A 130 -8.96 -29.83 -11.92
N SER A 131 -8.62 -31.12 -11.89
CA SER A 131 -9.02 -32.04 -10.81
C SER A 131 -8.04 -32.06 -9.63
N GLN A 132 -6.96 -31.29 -9.69
CA GLN A 132 -6.03 -31.12 -8.58
C GLN A 132 -6.50 -30.00 -7.65
N TYR A 133 -6.07 -30.10 -6.40
CA TYR A 133 -6.47 -29.19 -5.34
C TYR A 133 -5.43 -28.10 -5.11
N GLU A 134 -5.92 -26.94 -4.68
CA GLU A 134 -5.13 -25.83 -4.20
C GLU A 134 -5.47 -25.49 -2.75
N PHE A 135 -4.45 -25.18 -1.94
CA PHE A 135 -4.64 -24.77 -0.55
C PHE A 135 -5.25 -23.37 -0.46
N SER A 136 -6.30 -23.25 0.36
CA SER A 136 -6.82 -21.96 0.82
C SER A 136 -6.14 -21.53 2.10
N GLY A 137 -6.21 -20.22 2.39
CA GLY A 137 -5.84 -19.65 3.69
C GLY A 137 -6.92 -19.81 4.77
N ASP A 138 -8.03 -20.48 4.45
CA ASP A 138 -9.12 -20.72 5.39
C ASP A 138 -8.96 -22.07 6.10
N PHE A 139 -9.54 -22.16 7.30
CA PHE A 139 -9.54 -23.35 8.14
C PHE A 139 -10.97 -23.79 8.45
N THR A 140 -11.13 -25.05 8.84
CA THR A 140 -12.41 -25.54 9.38
C THR A 140 -12.84 -24.73 10.59
N THR A 141 -14.15 -24.50 10.72
CA THR A 141 -14.73 -23.76 11.85
C THR A 141 -14.79 -24.58 13.14
N GLU A 142 -14.82 -25.91 13.02
CA GLU A 142 -14.83 -26.85 14.14
C GLU A 142 -13.40 -27.25 14.54
N TYR A 143 -13.20 -27.48 15.85
CA TYR A 143 -11.93 -27.94 16.40
C TYR A 143 -11.75 -29.46 16.21
N PRO A 144 -10.56 -29.94 15.80
CA PRO A 144 -9.36 -29.17 15.49
C PRO A 144 -9.48 -28.41 14.16
N HIS A 145 -9.01 -27.16 14.16
CA HIS A 145 -8.96 -26.35 12.94
C HIS A 145 -7.97 -26.99 11.96
N THR A 146 -8.46 -27.39 10.79
CA THR A 146 -7.67 -28.04 9.75
C THR A 146 -7.70 -27.22 8.47
N PRO A 147 -6.59 -27.21 7.69
CA PRO A 147 -6.50 -26.44 6.48
C PRO A 147 -7.43 -27.00 5.42
N ILE A 148 -8.01 -26.11 4.63
CA ILE A 148 -8.94 -26.45 3.55
C ILE A 148 -8.23 -26.30 2.21
N ALA A 149 -8.45 -27.27 1.32
CA ALA A 149 -8.09 -27.18 -0.09
C ALA A 149 -9.34 -27.38 -0.96
N LEU A 150 -9.34 -26.83 -2.16
CA LEU A 150 -10.42 -27.03 -3.14
C LEU A 150 -9.86 -27.28 -4.53
N ASP A 151 -10.61 -27.95 -5.39
CA ASP A 151 -10.33 -28.05 -6.83
C ASP A 151 -10.97 -26.89 -7.61
N SER A 152 -10.74 -26.82 -8.93
CA SER A 152 -11.26 -25.73 -9.76
C SER A 152 -12.79 -25.77 -9.91
N PHE A 153 -13.43 -26.90 -9.59
CA PHE A 153 -14.88 -27.09 -9.64
C PHE A 153 -15.55 -26.74 -8.31
N GLY A 154 -14.77 -26.46 -7.26
CA GLY A 154 -15.25 -26.07 -5.94
C GLY A 154 -15.48 -27.24 -4.98
N PHE A 155 -15.08 -28.47 -5.34
CA PHE A 155 -15.05 -29.58 -4.40
C PHE A 155 -13.92 -29.35 -3.39
N SER A 156 -14.22 -29.50 -2.10
CA SER A 156 -13.28 -29.18 -1.03
C SER A 156 -12.84 -30.40 -0.24
N VAL A 157 -11.55 -30.42 0.13
CA VAL A 157 -10.99 -31.28 1.17
C VAL A 157 -10.89 -30.45 2.45
N THR A 158 -11.70 -30.79 3.45
CA THR A 158 -11.81 -30.01 4.68
C THR A 158 -10.69 -30.29 5.69
N ASN A 159 -10.04 -31.45 5.62
CA ASN A 159 -8.79 -31.72 6.35
C ASN A 159 -7.65 -32.05 5.38
N ALA A 160 -6.95 -31.01 4.95
CA ALA A 160 -5.83 -31.13 4.02
C ALA A 160 -4.45 -31.23 4.72
N SER A 161 -4.41 -31.44 6.04
CA SER A 161 -3.17 -31.37 6.85
C SER A 161 -2.07 -32.32 6.40
N GLY A 162 -2.45 -33.51 5.89
CA GLY A 162 -1.52 -34.55 5.43
C GLY A 162 -1.36 -34.62 3.91
N GLN A 163 -1.89 -33.64 3.18
CA GLN A 163 -1.94 -33.68 1.72
C GLN A 163 -0.81 -32.84 1.09
N LEU A 164 -0.49 -33.16 -0.17
CA LEU A 164 0.39 -32.36 -1.00
C LEU A 164 -0.42 -31.73 -2.12
N PHE A 165 -0.60 -30.41 -2.06
CA PHE A 165 -1.43 -29.66 -3.01
C PHE A 165 -0.71 -28.43 -3.55
N TRP A 166 -1.31 -27.85 -4.57
CA TRP A 166 -0.83 -26.65 -5.22
C TRP A 166 -1.27 -25.40 -4.44
N HIS A 167 -0.71 -24.24 -4.76
CA HIS A 167 -1.12 -22.98 -4.16
C HIS A 167 -0.78 -21.76 -5.03
N HIS A 168 -1.69 -20.80 -5.04
CA HIS A 168 -1.39 -19.41 -5.37
C HIS A 168 -0.97 -18.64 -4.11
N CYS A 169 -0.40 -17.45 -4.31
CA CYS A 169 -0.14 -16.49 -3.25
C CYS A 169 -0.73 -15.14 -3.62
N VAL A 170 -1.31 -14.44 -2.65
CA VAL A 170 -1.68 -13.03 -2.75
C VAL A 170 -0.62 -12.22 -2.02
N THR A 171 0.19 -11.48 -2.77
CA THR A 171 1.29 -10.63 -2.26
C THR A 171 0.87 -9.17 -2.22
N SER A 172 1.41 -8.37 -1.28
CA SER A 172 1.07 -6.95 -1.12
C SER A 172 2.15 -6.00 -1.63
#